data_AF-A0A1M6KZV3-F1
#
_entry.id   AF-A0A1M6KZV3-F1
#
_cell.length_a   1.000
_cell.length_b   1.000
_cell.length_c   1.000
_cell.angle_alpha   90.00
_cell.angle_beta   90.00
_cell.angle_gamma   90.00
#
_symmetry.space_group_name_H-M   'P 1'
#
loop_
_entity.id
_entity.type
_entity.pdbx_description
1 polymer ?
#
loop_
_entity_poly.entity_id
_entity_poly.type
_entity_poly.pdbx_seq_one_letter_code
_entity_poly.pdbx_strand_id
1 'polypeptide(L)'
;MHVWLLKTEELVLKKYLEDKEEYMSTIKVKQIKSRIGAPADQKRTLDALGLRKLNRVVEHECTPSILGMVDKVKHLVTIVK
;
A
#
# COMPACT_ATOMS: atom_id res chain seq x y z
N MET A 1 -1.15 16.44 42.36
CA MET A 1 -0.73 15.24 41.60
C MET A 1 -1.70 14.79 40.51
N HIS A 2 -2.87 15.41 40.31
CA HIS A 2 -3.86 14.94 39.32
C HIS A 2 -3.68 15.47 37.88
N VAL A 3 -2.95 16.57 37.67
CA VAL A 3 -2.80 17.20 36.34
C VAL A 3 -1.72 16.54 35.48
N TRP A 4 -0.72 15.91 36.10
CA TRP A 4 0.39 15.26 35.39
C TRP A 4 -0.02 13.94 34.72
N LEU A 5 -1.02 13.24 35.26
CA LEU A 5 -1.45 11.92 34.77
C LEU A 5 -2.19 12.00 33.43
N LEU A 6 -3.07 13.00 33.27
CA LEU A 6 -3.85 13.22 32.04
C LEU A 6 -2.95 13.60 30.85
N LYS A 7 -1.87 14.35 31.10
CA LYS A 7 -0.91 14.76 30.07
C LYS A 7 -0.17 13.57 29.46
N THR A 8 0.12 12.54 30.26
CA THR A 8 0.77 11.30 29.81
C THR A 8 -0.14 10.47 28.91
N GLU A 9 -1.42 10.38 29.23
CA GLU A 9 -2.40 9.64 28.41
C GLU A 9 -2.61 10.31 27.04
N GLU A 10 -2.70 11.64 27.02
CA GLU A 10 -2.78 12.42 25.77
C GLU A 10 -1.56 12.20 24.85
N LEU A 11 -0.35 12.12 25.42
CA LEU A 11 0.87 11.88 24.64
C LEU A 11 0.92 10.46 24.09
N VAL A 12 0.47 9.47 24.86
CA VAL A 12 0.36 8.07 24.39
C VAL A 12 -0.67 7.96 23.28
N LEU A 13 -1.84 8.59 23.42
CA LEU A 13 -2.89 8.58 22.40
C LEU A 13 -2.46 9.30 21.11
N LYS A 14 -1.73 10.43 21.21
CA LYS A 14 -1.17 11.11 20.05
C LYS A 14 -0.18 10.23 19.30
N LYS A 15 0.78 9.63 20.02
CA LYS A 15 1.72 8.69 19.43
C LYS A 15 1.03 7.51 18.75
N TYR A 16 0.02 6.93 19.40
CA TYR A 16 -0.80 5.86 18.82
C TYR A 16 -1.53 6.28 17.53
N LEU A 17 -2.06 7.49 17.48
CA LEU A 17 -2.74 8.02 16.29
C LEU A 17 -1.73 8.27 15.15
N GLU A 18 -0.56 8.82 15.47
CA GLU A 18 0.52 9.12 14.52
C GLU A 18 1.13 7.84 13.93
N ASP A 19 1.45 6.84 14.77
CA ASP A 19 1.91 5.51 14.35
C ASP A 19 0.83 4.77 13.51
N LYS A 20 -0.47 5.00 13.80
CA LYS A 20 -1.60 4.39 13.06
C LYS A 20 -1.80 5.04 11.68
N GLU A 21 -1.57 6.34 11.56
CA GLU A 21 -1.59 7.05 10.28
C GLU A 21 -0.46 6.58 9.36
N GLU A 22 0.73 6.31 9.91
CA GLU A 22 1.82 5.67 9.17
C GLU A 22 1.46 4.25 8.70
N TYR A 23 0.64 3.49 9.44
CA TYR A 23 0.30 2.10 9.08
C TYR A 23 -0.79 1.98 8.00
N MET A 24 -1.60 3.03 7.81
CA MET A 24 -2.59 3.13 6.72
C MET A 24 -1.99 3.68 5.43
N SER A 25 -0.66 3.89 5.40
CA SER A 25 0.02 4.56 4.31
C SER A 25 -0.24 3.91 2.96
N THR A 26 -0.78 4.71 2.06
CA THR A 26 -1.10 4.35 0.68
C THR A 26 0.15 3.83 -0.01
N ILE A 27 0.06 2.66 -0.65
CA ILE A 27 1.16 2.10 -1.43
C ILE A 27 1.10 2.66 -2.86
N LYS A 28 2.23 3.14 -3.38
CA LYS A 28 2.33 3.49 -4.80
C LYS A 28 2.92 2.31 -5.55
N VAL A 29 2.17 1.78 -6.51
CA VAL A 29 2.59 0.63 -7.31
C VAL A 29 2.91 1.10 -8.72
N LYS A 30 4.11 0.79 -9.20
CA LYS A 30 4.58 1.10 -10.56
C LYS A 30 4.80 -0.19 -11.34
N GLN A 31 4.25 -0.26 -12.55
CA GLN A 31 4.54 -1.37 -13.47
C GLN A 31 5.92 -1.17 -14.13
N ILE A 32 6.84 -2.10 -13.90
CA ILE A 32 8.19 -2.05 -14.51
C ILE A 32 8.28 -2.94 -15.75
N LYS A 33 7.68 -4.13 -15.69
CA LYS A 33 7.70 -5.10 -16.79
C LYS A 33 6.37 -5.14 -17.53
N SER A 34 6.45 -5.42 -18.82
CA SER A 34 5.27 -5.54 -19.67
C SER A 34 4.40 -6.72 -19.26
N ARG A 35 3.09 -6.58 -19.50
CA ARG A 35 2.09 -7.64 -19.34
C ARG A 35 2.05 -8.62 -20.53
N ILE A 36 2.78 -8.33 -21.61
CA ILE A 36 2.87 -9.19 -22.79
C ILE A 36 3.58 -10.49 -22.38
N GLY A 37 3.02 -11.65 -22.73
CA GLY A 37 3.55 -12.95 -22.32
C GLY A 37 3.17 -13.41 -20.90
N ALA A 38 2.56 -12.55 -20.07
CA ALA A 38 2.10 -12.96 -18.74
C ALA A 38 0.84 -13.87 -18.83
N PRO A 39 0.65 -14.79 -17.86
CA PRO A 39 -0.58 -15.58 -17.74
C PRO A 39 -1.84 -14.70 -17.66
N ALA A 40 -2.98 -15.25 -18.11
CA ALA A 40 -4.26 -14.53 -18.13
C ALA A 40 -4.65 -14.00 -16.74
N ASP A 41 -4.36 -14.75 -15.68
CA ASP A 41 -4.69 -14.34 -14.32
C ASP A 41 -3.89 -13.13 -13.86
N GLN A 42 -2.60 -13.07 -14.19
CA GLN A 42 -1.75 -11.91 -13.87
C GLN A 42 -2.16 -10.68 -14.68
N LYS A 43 -2.60 -10.89 -15.93
CA LYS A 43 -3.15 -9.80 -16.75
C LYS A 43 -4.41 -9.21 -16.11
N ARG A 44 -5.30 -10.04 -15.57
CA ARG A 44 -6.52 -9.61 -14.86
C ARG A 44 -6.20 -8.87 -13.57
N THR A 45 -5.23 -9.33 -12.77
CA THR A 45 -4.83 -8.61 -11.55
C THR A 45 -4.20 -7.25 -11.87
N LEU A 46 -3.39 -7.16 -12.94
CA LEU A 46 -2.87 -5.85 -13.38
C LEU A 46 -3.98 -4.91 -13.86
N ASP A 47 -5.01 -5.43 -14.56
CA ASP A 47 -6.18 -4.62 -14.94
C ASP A 47 -6.99 -4.15 -13.72
N ALA A 48 -7.18 -5.03 -12.72
CA ALA A 48 -7.86 -4.69 -11.47
C ALA A 48 -7.12 -3.63 -10.66
N LEU A 49 -5.78 -3.67 -10.66
CA LEU A 49 -4.93 -2.66 -10.04
C LEU A 49 -4.81 -1.36 -10.88
N GLY A 50 -5.41 -1.30 -12.07
CA GLY A 50 -5.35 -0.13 -12.96
C GLY A 50 -4.04 0.03 -13.74
N LEU A 51 -3.17 -0.98 -13.72
CA LEU A 51 -1.85 -0.99 -14.36
C LEU A 51 -1.96 -1.50 -15.80
N ARG A 52 -2.43 -0.61 -16.69
CA ARG A 52 -2.63 -0.91 -18.12
C ARG A 52 -1.46 -0.54 -19.02
N LYS A 53 -0.57 0.35 -18.56
CA LYS A 53 0.59 0.86 -19.32
C LYS A 53 1.87 0.72 -18.50
N LEU A 54 2.97 0.45 -19.19
CA LEU A 54 4.30 0.41 -18.58
C LEU A 54 4.64 1.77 -17.96
N ASN A 55 5.36 1.77 -16.84
CA ASN A 55 5.70 2.96 -16.04
C ASN A 55 4.53 3.74 -15.42
N ARG A 56 3.28 3.25 -15.54
CA ARG A 56 2.16 3.84 -14.81
C ARG A 56 2.35 3.62 -13.31
N VAL A 57 2.15 4.67 -12.53
CA VAL A 57 2.07 4.63 -11.07
C VAL A 57 0.60 4.76 -10.68
N VAL A 58 0.16 3.90 -9.77
CA VAL A 58 -1.19 3.94 -9.19
C VAL A 58 -1.05 3.85 -7.68
N GLU A 59 -1.80 4.68 -6.97
CA GLU A 59 -1.84 4.71 -5.51
C GLU A 59 -3.00 3.83 -5.05
N HIS A 60 -2.75 2.95 -4.08
CA HIS A 60 -3.75 2.06 -3.50
C HIS A 60 -3.63 2.05 -1.99
N GLU A 61 -4.76 1.91 -1.30
CA GLU A 61 -4.75 1.75 0.16
C GLU A 61 -4.09 0.43 0.55
N CYS A 62 -3.35 0.44 1.67
CA CYS A 62 -2.69 -0.75 2.21
C CYS A 62 -3.72 -1.70 2.85
N THR A 63 -4.48 -2.40 2.00
CA THR A 63 -5.40 -3.46 2.43
C THR A 63 -4.74 -4.83 2.21
N PRO A 64 -5.02 -5.82 3.07
CA PRO A 64 -4.45 -7.17 2.92
C PRO A 64 -4.83 -7.80 1.57
N SER A 65 -5.99 -7.46 1.02
CA SER A 65 -6.42 -7.89 -0.31
C SER A 65 -5.52 -7.33 -1.43
N ILE A 66 -5.18 -6.03 -1.37
CA ILE A 66 -4.28 -5.39 -2.35
C ILE A 66 -2.85 -5.96 -2.20
N LEU A 67 -2.37 -6.15 -0.96
CA LEU A 67 -1.08 -6.77 -0.71
C LEU A 67 -0.98 -8.18 -1.32
N GLY A 68 -2.02 -9.00 -1.16
CA GLY A 68 -2.09 -10.33 -1.79
C GLY A 68 -2.10 -10.26 -3.32
N MET A 69 -2.82 -9.29 -3.90
CA MET A 69 -2.78 -9.05 -5.35
C MET A 69 -1.40 -8.64 -5.84
N VAL A 70 -0.73 -7.74 -5.11
CA VAL A 70 0.61 -7.24 -5.45
C VAL A 70 1.66 -8.35 -5.32
N ASP A 71 1.61 -9.20 -4.29
CA ASP A 71 2.57 -10.31 -4.14
C ASP A 71 2.48 -11.30 -5.32
N LYS A 72 1.27 -11.55 -5.84
CA LYS A 72 1.07 -12.39 -7.03
C LYS A 72 1.73 -11.83 -8.30
N VAL A 73 1.88 -10.50 -8.41
CA VAL A 73 2.49 -9.82 -9.56
C VAL A 73 3.80 -9.11 -9.23
N LYS A 74 4.45 -9.43 -8.10
CA LYS A 74 5.65 -8.74 -7.60
C LYS A 74 6.83 -8.68 -8.57
N HIS A 75 6.91 -9.61 -9.52
CA HIS A 75 7.95 -9.62 -10.56
C HIS A 75 7.66 -8.65 -11.72
N LEU A 76 6.42 -8.14 -11.82
CA LEU A 76 5.98 -7.19 -12.85
C LEU A 76 5.88 -5.76 -12.33
N VAL A 77 5.70 -5.59 -11.02
CA VAL A 77 5.49 -4.30 -10.37
C VAL A 77 6.57 -4.01 -9.34
N THR A 78 6.83 -2.74 -9.07
CA THR A 78 7.59 -2.28 -7.91
C THR A 78 6.73 -1.38 -7.06
N ILE A 79 6.91 -1.48 -5.76
CA ILE A 79 6.35 -0.50 -4.83
C ILE A 79 7.32 0.68 -4.81
N VAL A 80 6.80 1.87 -5.10
CA VAL A 80 7.49 3.15 -4.94
C VAL A 80 7.03 3.68 -3.58
N LYS A 81 7.98 3.92 -2.67
CA LYS A 81 7.70 4.62 -1.40
C LYS A 81 7.51 6.10 -1.66
#